data_AF-A0A150XV32-F1
#
_entry.id   AF-A0A150XV32-F1
#
_cell.length_a   1.000
_cell.length_b   1.000
_cell.length_c   1.000
_cell.angle_alpha   90.00
_cell.angle_beta   90.00
_cell.angle_gamma   90.00
#
_symmetry.space_group_name_H-M   'P 1'
#
loop_
_entity.id
_entity.type
_entity.pdbx_description
1 polymer ?
#
loop_
_entity_poly.entity_id
_entity_poly.type
_entity_poly.pdbx_seq_one_letter_code
_entity_poly.pdbx_strand_id
1 'polypeptide(L)'
;MSQLLKIAFEELGVSEILGSEHEKKILQYAQDSGFETIKDDETPWCSIFVNFCCHRLDYKKSGKANARSWMQVGTKVNDPLPGDIVVFWRESVHSWKGHVGFFLGFSPKGDKVFCLGGNQANSVSVAAYDAQKVLGFRRVEAQKKLSIPKPVLKKGSRGSEVMKLQELLNQLHYPCGDPDGVFGQKTEDALRLLQANHRLTIDGVYGQQSVNMLESLLQT
;
A
#
# COMPACT_ATOMS: atom_id res chain seq x y z
N MET A 1 14.17 -12.40 -4.41
CA MET A 1 13.23 -12.38 -3.27
C MET A 1 12.67 -10.98 -3.13
N SER A 2 11.34 -10.83 -3.11
CA SER A 2 10.65 -9.55 -2.87
C SER A 2 11.16 -8.86 -1.60
N GLN A 3 11.24 -7.53 -1.57
CA GLN A 3 11.63 -6.76 -0.38
C GLN A 3 10.68 -7.02 0.79
N LEU A 4 9.38 -7.19 0.53
CA LEU A 4 8.39 -7.56 1.56
C LEU A 4 8.74 -8.89 2.22
N LEU A 5 9.11 -9.90 1.42
CA LEU A 5 9.50 -11.19 1.95
C LEU A 5 10.77 -11.10 2.81
N LYS A 6 11.74 -10.24 2.46
CA LYS A 6 12.94 -10.04 3.29
C LYS A 6 12.55 -9.57 4.70
N ILE A 7 11.73 -8.52 4.79
CA ILE A 7 11.26 -7.98 6.07
C ILE A 7 10.43 -9.00 6.83
N ALA A 8 9.53 -9.70 6.15
CA ALA A 8 8.69 -10.70 6.80
C ALA A 8 9.51 -11.89 7.34
N PHE A 9 10.58 -12.30 6.63
CA PHE A 9 11.46 -13.38 7.08
C PHE A 9 12.39 -12.97 8.23
N GLU A 10 12.74 -11.68 8.36
CA GLU A 10 13.48 -11.16 9.52
C GLU A 10 12.69 -11.33 10.84
N GLU A 11 11.36 -11.42 10.75
CA GLU A 11 10.48 -11.61 11.90
C GLU A 11 10.09 -13.08 12.13
N LEU A 12 10.62 -14.02 11.34
CA LEU A 12 10.30 -15.44 11.47
C LEU A 12 10.59 -15.96 12.88
N GLY A 13 9.61 -16.62 13.49
CA GLY A 13 9.70 -17.17 14.84
C GLY A 13 9.29 -16.23 15.97
N VAL A 14 8.98 -14.95 15.68
CA VAL A 14 8.34 -14.07 16.67
C VAL A 14 6.99 -14.66 17.07
N SER A 15 6.76 -14.88 18.36
CA SER A 15 5.55 -15.48 18.91
C SER A 15 5.00 -14.68 20.07
N GLU A 16 3.69 -14.81 20.31
CA GLU A 16 3.06 -14.29 21.53
C GLU A 16 3.66 -14.93 22.77
N ILE A 17 3.68 -14.19 23.88
CA ILE A 17 3.98 -14.75 25.20
C ILE A 17 2.62 -15.03 25.85
N LEU A 18 2.38 -16.28 26.25
CA LEU A 18 1.11 -16.64 26.90
C LEU A 18 1.01 -16.00 28.29
N GLY A 19 -0.03 -15.20 28.55
CA GLY A 19 -0.32 -14.63 29.87
C GLY A 19 -0.46 -13.10 29.86
N SER A 20 -0.13 -12.44 30.97
CA SER A 20 -0.22 -10.98 31.11
C SER A 20 1.01 -10.22 30.56
N GLU A 21 1.96 -10.94 29.99
CA GLU A 21 3.18 -10.40 29.39
C GLU A 21 3.01 -10.40 27.87
N HIS A 22 3.25 -9.27 27.22
CA HIS A 22 3.10 -9.13 25.78
C HIS A 22 4.47 -9.11 25.10
N GLU A 23 4.62 -9.83 23.99
CA GLU A 23 5.83 -9.75 23.18
C GLU A 23 5.98 -8.33 22.62
N LYS A 24 7.06 -7.64 23.02
CA LYS A 24 7.31 -6.22 22.69
C LYS A 24 7.27 -5.96 21.20
N LYS A 25 7.71 -6.93 20.39
CA LYS A 25 7.68 -6.82 18.92
C LYS A 25 6.27 -6.79 18.34
N ILE A 26 5.33 -7.58 18.87
CA ILE A 26 3.96 -7.63 18.35
C ILE A 26 3.25 -6.30 18.64
N LEU A 27 3.46 -5.75 19.85
CA LEU A 27 3.01 -4.39 20.18
C LEU A 27 3.67 -3.33 19.28
N GLN A 28 4.96 -3.48 18.97
CA GLN A 28 5.65 -2.58 18.04
C GLN A 28 5.03 -2.63 16.63
N TYR A 29 4.63 -3.80 16.13
CA TYR A 29 3.94 -3.90 14.83
C TYR A 29 2.65 -3.08 14.82
N ALA A 30 1.89 -3.11 15.92
CA ALA A 30 0.67 -2.32 16.07
C ALA A 30 0.97 -0.81 16.08
N GLN A 31 1.95 -0.37 16.88
CA GLN A 31 2.37 1.03 16.97
C GLN A 31 2.88 1.57 15.62
N ASP A 32 3.85 0.89 15.01
CA ASP A 32 4.44 1.28 13.71
C ASP A 32 3.38 1.34 12.60
N SER A 33 2.31 0.55 12.73
CA SER A 33 1.25 0.49 11.73
C SER A 33 0.13 1.49 11.96
N GLY A 34 0.13 2.24 13.07
CA GLY A 34 -0.90 3.22 13.43
C GLY A 34 -2.10 2.64 14.18
N PHE A 35 -1.95 1.48 14.83
CA PHE A 35 -2.99 0.83 15.64
C PHE A 35 -2.77 1.04 17.15
N GLU A 36 -2.67 2.30 17.58
CA GLU A 36 -2.34 2.69 18.96
C GLU A 36 -3.36 2.23 20.02
N THR A 37 -4.56 1.83 19.60
CA THR A 37 -5.64 1.36 20.49
C THR A 37 -5.64 -0.14 20.74
N ILE A 38 -4.81 -0.93 20.04
CA ILE A 38 -4.69 -2.38 20.24
C ILE A 38 -3.65 -2.61 21.33
N LYS A 39 -4.09 -3.10 22.48
CA LYS A 39 -3.27 -3.28 23.68
C LYS A 39 -3.12 -4.74 24.13
N ASP A 40 -3.68 -5.68 23.38
CA ASP A 40 -3.58 -7.12 23.63
C ASP A 40 -3.17 -7.87 22.37
N ASP A 41 -2.51 -9.01 22.56
CA ASP A 41 -2.10 -9.96 21.53
C ASP A 41 -3.18 -11.01 21.22
N GLU A 42 -4.28 -11.04 21.98
CA GLU A 42 -5.47 -11.87 21.70
C GLU A 42 -6.24 -11.41 20.44
N THR A 43 -6.04 -10.16 20.00
CA THR A 43 -6.58 -9.63 18.75
C THR A 43 -5.87 -10.27 17.54
N PRO A 44 -6.59 -10.88 16.57
CA PRO A 44 -5.97 -11.50 15.38
C PRO A 44 -5.03 -10.56 14.59
N TRP A 45 -3.73 -10.59 14.89
CA TRP A 45 -2.72 -9.67 14.38
C TRP A 45 -2.09 -10.02 13.03
N CYS A 46 -2.64 -11.01 12.30
CA CYS A 46 -2.18 -11.33 10.94
C CYS A 46 -2.20 -10.11 10.01
N SER A 47 -3.23 -9.27 10.08
CA SER A 47 -3.30 -8.02 9.29
C SER A 47 -2.33 -6.96 9.79
N ILE A 48 -2.11 -6.88 11.11
CA ILE A 48 -1.20 -5.92 11.73
C ILE A 48 0.24 -6.21 11.25
N PHE A 49 0.65 -7.48 11.26
CA PHE A 49 1.94 -7.90 10.72
C PHE A 49 2.14 -7.50 9.26
N VAL A 50 1.15 -7.74 8.38
CA VAL A 50 1.24 -7.34 6.97
C VAL A 50 1.28 -5.80 6.82
N ASN A 51 0.53 -5.06 7.65
CA ASN A 51 0.59 -3.59 7.66
C ASN A 51 1.98 -3.09 8.09
N PHE A 52 2.60 -3.74 9.08
CA PHE A 52 3.95 -3.43 9.55
C PHE A 52 4.99 -3.65 8.44
N CYS A 53 4.96 -4.82 7.78
CA CYS A 53 5.89 -5.11 6.68
C CYS A 53 5.73 -4.10 5.53
N CYS A 54 4.50 -3.74 5.17
CA CYS A 54 4.24 -2.70 4.17
C CYS A 54 4.70 -1.31 4.65
N HIS A 55 4.51 -0.97 5.92
CA HIS A 55 4.95 0.32 6.48
C HIS A 55 6.46 0.52 6.34
N ARG A 56 7.24 -0.51 6.68
CA ARG A 56 8.71 -0.49 6.61
C ARG A 56 9.26 -0.21 5.20
N LEU A 57 8.46 -0.40 4.15
CA LEU A 57 8.84 -0.14 2.76
C LEU A 57 8.14 1.07 2.14
N ASP A 58 7.30 1.79 2.90
CA ASP A 58 6.40 2.81 2.37
C ASP A 58 5.46 2.26 1.27
N TYR A 59 5.00 1.02 1.44
CA TYR A 59 4.05 0.38 0.52
C TYR A 59 2.61 0.70 0.96
N LYS A 60 1.67 0.60 0.02
CA LYS A 60 0.26 0.82 0.34
C LYS A 60 -0.22 -0.20 1.40
N LYS A 61 -0.79 0.31 2.48
CA LYS A 61 -1.33 -0.44 3.62
C LYS A 61 -2.86 -0.61 3.50
N SER A 62 -3.43 -1.60 4.20
CA SER A 62 -4.88 -1.64 4.40
C SER A 62 -5.36 -0.66 5.46
N GLY A 63 -4.49 -0.34 6.44
CA GLY A 63 -4.81 0.51 7.57
C GLY A 63 -5.88 -0.09 8.50
N LYS A 64 -6.19 -1.39 8.37
CA LYS A 64 -7.22 -2.07 9.17
C LYS A 64 -6.73 -3.39 9.74
N ALA A 65 -7.15 -3.71 10.96
CA ALA A 65 -6.81 -4.97 11.63
C ALA A 65 -7.52 -6.20 11.04
N ASN A 66 -8.59 -6.04 10.26
CA ASN A 66 -9.29 -7.17 9.65
C ASN A 66 -8.60 -7.65 8.35
N ALA A 67 -8.30 -8.95 8.26
CA ALA A 67 -7.61 -9.55 7.11
C ALA A 67 -8.28 -9.28 5.75
N ARG A 68 -9.62 -9.28 5.68
CA ARG A 68 -10.35 -9.07 4.42
C ARG A 68 -10.21 -7.65 3.85
N SER A 69 -9.76 -6.66 4.63
CA SER A 69 -9.50 -5.30 4.13
C SER A 69 -8.47 -5.25 3.01
N TRP A 70 -7.53 -6.19 3.01
CA TRP A 70 -6.50 -6.31 1.98
C TRP A 70 -7.08 -6.57 0.59
N MET A 71 -8.32 -7.06 0.48
CA MET A 71 -9.01 -7.18 -0.81
C MET A 71 -9.25 -5.84 -1.52
N GLN A 72 -8.99 -4.69 -0.89
CA GLN A 72 -9.12 -3.36 -1.52
C GLN A 72 -7.77 -2.64 -1.69
N VAL A 73 -6.66 -3.35 -1.46
CA VAL A 73 -5.30 -2.78 -1.48
C VAL A 73 -4.51 -3.35 -2.64
N GLY A 74 -3.71 -2.51 -3.30
CA GLY A 74 -2.87 -2.91 -4.43
C GLY A 74 -3.65 -3.37 -5.65
N THR A 75 -2.93 -4.01 -6.58
CA THR A 75 -3.48 -4.51 -7.84
C THR A 75 -3.97 -5.95 -7.65
N LYS A 76 -5.18 -6.27 -8.12
CA LYS A 76 -5.67 -7.66 -8.18
C LYS A 76 -4.81 -8.46 -9.15
N VAL A 77 -4.32 -9.62 -8.74
CA VAL A 77 -3.57 -10.53 -9.62
C VAL A 77 -4.20 -11.93 -9.63
N ASN A 78 -4.15 -12.59 -10.78
CA ASN A 78 -4.56 -14.00 -10.94
C ASN A 78 -3.35 -14.95 -11.10
N ASP A 79 -2.16 -14.39 -11.30
CA ASP A 79 -0.88 -15.10 -11.38
C ASP A 79 0.05 -14.57 -10.26
N PRO A 80 -0.13 -15.06 -9.01
CA PRO A 80 0.57 -14.53 -7.86
C PRO A 80 2.05 -14.93 -7.87
N LEU A 81 2.90 -13.99 -7.48
CA LEU A 81 4.34 -14.19 -7.29
C LEU A 81 4.68 -14.20 -5.80
N PRO A 82 5.75 -14.90 -5.38
CA PRO A 82 6.19 -14.86 -3.99
C PRO A 82 6.37 -13.43 -3.46
N GLY A 83 5.64 -13.11 -2.39
CA GLY A 83 5.56 -11.77 -1.79
C GLY A 83 4.28 -11.00 -2.11
N ASP A 84 3.45 -11.45 -3.06
CA ASP A 84 2.09 -10.94 -3.20
C ASP A 84 1.29 -11.28 -1.94
N ILE A 85 0.34 -10.42 -1.59
CA ILE A 85 -0.53 -10.65 -0.44
C ILE A 85 -1.60 -11.67 -0.84
N VAL A 86 -1.78 -12.70 -0.02
CA VAL A 86 -2.88 -13.67 -0.16
C VAL A 86 -3.88 -13.46 0.97
N VAL A 87 -5.17 -13.41 0.61
CA VAL A 87 -6.27 -13.25 1.58
C VAL A 87 -7.13 -14.50 1.57
N PHE A 88 -7.44 -15.03 2.75
CA PHE A 88 -8.29 -16.20 2.95
C PHE A 88 -9.57 -15.83 3.69
N TRP A 89 -10.67 -16.56 3.42
CA TRP A 89 -11.84 -16.56 4.30
C TRP A 89 -11.65 -17.54 5.45
N ARG A 90 -12.32 -17.27 6.58
CA ARG A 90 -12.45 -18.20 7.72
C ARG A 90 -13.92 -18.43 8.04
N GLU A 91 -14.24 -19.61 8.54
CA GLU A 91 -15.60 -20.11 8.79
C GLU A 91 -16.44 -20.27 7.52
N SER A 92 -16.70 -19.18 6.79
CA SER A 92 -17.37 -19.21 5.49
C SER A 92 -16.90 -18.08 4.58
N VAL A 93 -17.10 -18.25 3.27
CA VAL A 93 -16.78 -17.21 2.27
C VAL A 93 -17.56 -15.91 2.48
N HIS A 94 -18.74 -15.99 3.11
CA HIS A 94 -19.61 -14.85 3.41
C HIS A 94 -19.34 -14.22 4.78
N SER A 95 -18.56 -14.86 5.65
CA SER A 95 -18.18 -14.30 6.95
C SER A 95 -17.21 -13.13 6.81
N TRP A 96 -17.24 -12.18 7.73
CA TRP A 96 -16.24 -11.11 7.78
C TRP A 96 -14.84 -11.62 8.20
N LYS A 97 -14.76 -12.80 8.82
CA LYS A 97 -13.51 -13.40 9.31
C LYS A 97 -12.62 -13.85 8.16
N GLY A 98 -11.31 -13.70 8.33
CA GLY A 98 -10.33 -14.08 7.32
C GLY A 98 -8.93 -14.25 7.90
N HIS A 99 -7.99 -14.53 7.02
CA HIS A 99 -6.56 -14.56 7.30
C HIS A 99 -5.79 -13.91 6.14
N VAL A 100 -4.60 -13.38 6.41
CA VAL A 100 -3.77 -12.72 5.42
C VAL A 100 -2.30 -13.00 5.68
N GLY A 101 -1.52 -13.13 4.60
CA GLY A 101 -0.07 -13.29 4.64
C GLY A 101 0.54 -13.03 3.27
N PHE A 102 1.84 -13.28 3.16
CA PHE A 102 2.59 -13.19 1.91
C PHE A 102 2.64 -14.56 1.24
N PHE A 103 2.09 -14.65 0.03
CA PHE A 103 2.14 -15.84 -0.81
C PHE A 103 3.60 -16.27 -1.04
N LEU A 104 3.86 -17.57 -0.94
CA LEU A 104 5.16 -18.17 -1.24
C LEU A 104 5.09 -19.14 -2.42
N GLY A 105 3.93 -19.76 -2.65
CA GLY A 105 3.76 -20.72 -3.73
C GLY A 105 2.55 -21.63 -3.51
N PHE A 106 2.18 -22.35 -4.56
CA PHE A 106 1.25 -23.46 -4.46
C PHE A 106 2.00 -24.76 -4.16
N SER A 107 1.35 -25.69 -3.48
CA SER A 107 1.77 -27.09 -3.47
C SER A 107 1.82 -27.67 -4.89
N PRO A 108 2.57 -28.77 -5.13
CA PRO A 108 2.63 -29.40 -6.45
C PRO A 108 1.27 -29.81 -7.03
N LYS A 109 0.29 -30.12 -6.17
CA LYS A 109 -1.08 -30.47 -6.58
C LYS A 109 -1.99 -29.25 -6.77
N GLY A 110 -1.55 -28.05 -6.36
CA GLY A 110 -2.34 -26.83 -6.41
C GLY A 110 -3.46 -26.73 -5.36
N ASP A 111 -3.61 -27.72 -4.46
CA ASP A 111 -4.66 -27.76 -3.45
C ASP A 111 -4.32 -27.00 -2.17
N LYS A 112 -3.03 -26.70 -1.96
CA LYS A 112 -2.55 -25.83 -0.88
C LYS A 112 -1.81 -24.60 -1.39
N VAL A 113 -1.92 -23.53 -0.61
CA VAL A 113 -1.13 -22.29 -0.71
C VAL A 113 -0.22 -22.18 0.50
N PHE A 114 1.08 -22.00 0.26
CA PHE A 114 2.04 -21.64 1.30
C PHE A 114 2.09 -20.13 1.45
N CYS A 115 2.04 -19.64 2.69
CA CYS A 115 2.27 -18.23 2.98
C CYS A 115 3.09 -18.01 4.25
N LEU A 116 3.85 -16.92 4.24
CA LEU A 116 4.53 -16.34 5.39
C LEU A 116 3.61 -15.28 6.00
N GLY A 117 3.24 -15.43 7.27
CA GLY A 117 2.28 -14.52 7.90
C GLY A 117 2.41 -14.52 9.41
N GLY A 118 1.89 -13.46 10.02
CA GLY A 118 1.75 -13.32 11.46
C GLY A 118 0.50 -14.00 11.99
N ASN A 119 0.49 -14.29 13.28
CA ASN A 119 -0.57 -15.00 13.98
C ASN A 119 -0.97 -16.34 13.33
N GLN A 120 0.03 -17.10 12.89
CA GLN A 120 -0.13 -18.48 12.42
C GLN A 120 0.33 -19.41 13.53
N ALA A 121 -0.64 -19.92 14.30
CA ALA A 121 -0.37 -20.54 15.60
C ALA A 121 0.40 -19.57 16.52
N ASN A 122 -0.13 -18.36 16.68
CA ASN A 122 0.40 -17.29 17.54
C ASN A 122 1.87 -16.93 17.27
N SER A 123 2.31 -17.12 16.02
CA SER A 123 3.67 -16.82 15.59
C SER A 123 3.73 -16.27 14.17
N VAL A 124 4.85 -15.61 13.85
CA VAL A 124 5.27 -15.37 12.46
C VAL A 124 5.93 -16.65 11.96
N SER A 125 5.29 -17.31 11.00
CA SER A 125 5.76 -18.60 10.49
C SER A 125 5.42 -18.78 9.01
N VAL A 126 5.81 -19.91 8.43
CA VAL A 126 5.30 -20.36 7.14
C VAL A 126 4.24 -21.43 7.40
N ALA A 127 3.05 -21.26 6.82
CA ALA A 127 1.95 -22.20 6.95
C ALA A 127 1.32 -22.51 5.60
N ALA A 128 0.67 -23.68 5.52
CA ALA A 128 -0.07 -24.13 4.34
C ALA A 128 -1.57 -24.03 4.60
N TYR A 129 -2.29 -23.38 3.70
CA TYR A 129 -3.76 -23.24 3.74
C TYR A 129 -4.40 -23.90 2.54
N ASP A 130 -5.67 -24.26 2.66
CA ASP A 130 -6.44 -24.77 1.54
C ASP A 130 -6.60 -23.70 0.44
N ALA A 131 -6.29 -24.04 -0.80
CA ALA A 131 -6.42 -23.13 -1.94
C ALA A 131 -7.88 -22.69 -2.15
N GLN A 132 -8.87 -23.52 -1.79
CA GLN A 132 -10.29 -23.16 -1.85
C GLN A 132 -10.68 -22.05 -0.86
N LYS A 133 -9.83 -21.79 0.15
CA LYS A 133 -10.05 -20.71 1.10
C LYS A 133 -9.59 -19.34 0.60
N VAL A 134 -8.89 -19.27 -0.53
CA VAL A 134 -8.39 -18.02 -1.08
C VAL A 134 -9.54 -17.16 -1.58
N LEU A 135 -9.60 -15.91 -1.09
CA LEU A 135 -10.47 -14.85 -1.59
C LEU A 135 -9.82 -14.09 -2.76
N GLY A 136 -8.50 -13.96 -2.75
CA GLY A 136 -7.75 -13.35 -3.84
C GLY A 136 -6.31 -13.02 -3.47
N PHE A 137 -5.57 -12.60 -4.50
CA PHE A 137 -4.19 -12.16 -4.40
C PHE A 137 -4.06 -10.68 -4.76
N ARG A 138 -3.16 -10.00 -4.06
CA ARG A 138 -2.94 -8.55 -4.20
C ARG A 138 -1.46 -8.25 -4.30
N ARG A 139 -1.07 -7.62 -5.40
CA ARG A 139 0.29 -7.09 -5.57
C ARG A 139 0.34 -5.68 -5.02
N VAL A 140 1.18 -5.48 -4.02
CA VAL A 140 1.49 -4.16 -3.48
C VAL A 140 2.89 -3.77 -3.93
N GLU A 141 3.06 -2.49 -4.21
CA GLU A 141 4.30 -1.90 -4.67
C GLU A 141 4.59 -0.66 -3.82
N ALA A 142 5.80 -0.12 -3.96
CA ALA A 142 6.16 1.15 -3.36
C ALA A 142 5.11 2.19 -3.73
N GLN A 143 4.68 2.98 -2.73
CA GLN A 143 3.89 4.14 -3.06
C GLN A 143 4.77 5.02 -3.96
N LYS A 144 4.28 5.31 -5.16
CA LYS A 144 4.97 6.23 -6.06
C LYS A 144 4.94 7.59 -5.37
N LYS A 145 6.01 7.94 -4.67
CA LYS A 145 6.14 9.25 -4.04
C LYS A 145 6.11 10.27 -5.16
N LEU A 146 5.01 10.99 -5.27
CA LEU A 146 4.89 12.06 -6.24
C LEU A 146 6.05 13.02 -6.01
N SER A 147 6.83 13.23 -7.06
CA SER A 147 7.94 14.17 -7.00
C SER A 147 7.48 15.48 -7.61
N ILE A 148 7.64 16.55 -6.85
CA ILE A 148 7.28 17.90 -7.25
C ILE A 148 8.25 18.31 -8.37
N PRO A 149 7.75 18.69 -9.55
CA PRO A 149 8.59 19.20 -10.63
C PRO A 149 9.41 20.39 -10.13
N LYS A 150 10.71 20.40 -10.42
CA LYS A 150 11.63 21.45 -9.96
C LYS A 150 11.61 22.72 -10.83
N PRO A 151 11.63 22.64 -12.17
CA PRO A 151 11.68 23.84 -13.00
C PRO A 151 10.30 24.48 -13.13
N VAL A 152 10.29 25.76 -13.53
CA VAL A 152 9.06 26.41 -14.01
C VAL A 152 8.61 25.73 -15.30
N LEU A 153 7.36 25.26 -15.34
CA LEU A 153 6.78 24.61 -16.52
C LEU A 153 5.64 25.45 -17.09
N LYS A 154 5.53 25.48 -18.42
CA LYS A 154 4.48 26.19 -19.14
C LYS A 154 4.17 25.48 -20.45
N LYS A 155 3.11 25.91 -21.13
CA LYS A 155 2.78 25.40 -22.47
C LYS A 155 4.01 25.36 -23.38
N GLY A 156 4.24 24.21 -24.01
CA GLY A 156 5.41 23.94 -24.84
C GLY A 156 6.60 23.28 -24.10
N SER A 157 6.64 23.30 -22.77
CA SER A 157 7.59 22.49 -21.99
C SER A 157 7.41 21.00 -22.31
N ARG A 158 8.52 20.24 -22.23
CA ARG A 158 8.53 18.80 -22.47
C ARG A 158 9.48 18.06 -21.52
N GLY A 159 9.28 16.75 -21.38
CA GLY A 159 10.19 15.84 -20.68
C GLY A 159 9.63 15.33 -19.35
N SER A 160 10.51 14.69 -18.57
CA SER A 160 10.14 14.00 -17.33
C SER A 160 9.50 14.91 -16.28
N GLU A 161 9.88 16.20 -16.24
CA GLU A 161 9.30 17.16 -15.30
C GLU A 161 7.84 17.49 -15.62
N VAL A 162 7.48 17.51 -16.91
CA VAL A 162 6.08 17.67 -17.34
C VAL A 162 5.28 16.42 -17.02
N MET A 163 5.86 15.24 -17.23
CA MET A 163 5.21 13.97 -16.89
C MET A 163 4.88 13.90 -15.39
N LYS A 164 5.80 14.33 -14.52
CA LYS A 164 5.54 14.46 -13.08
C LYS A 164 4.38 15.41 -12.76
N LEU A 165 4.33 16.57 -13.43
CA LEU A 165 3.21 17.51 -13.26
C LEU A 165 1.87 16.88 -13.68
N GLN A 166 1.84 16.17 -14.80
CA GLN A 166 0.64 15.50 -15.29
C GLN A 166 0.16 14.40 -14.32
N GLU A 167 1.09 13.61 -13.76
CA GLU A 167 0.79 12.62 -12.72
C GLU A 167 0.18 13.29 -11.48
N LEU A 168 0.77 14.39 -11.02
CA LEU A 168 0.29 15.19 -9.88
C LEU A 168 -1.13 15.72 -10.13
N LEU A 169 -1.36 16.36 -11.28
CA LEU A 169 -2.66 16.90 -11.64
C LEU A 169 -3.74 15.81 -11.64
N ASN A 170 -3.47 14.68 -12.31
CA ASN A 170 -4.40 13.56 -12.36
C ASN A 170 -4.68 12.96 -10.97
N GLN A 171 -3.66 12.81 -10.14
CA GLN A 171 -3.82 12.30 -8.77
C GLN A 171 -4.63 13.24 -7.87
N LEU A 172 -4.52 14.56 -8.11
CA LEU A 172 -5.32 15.59 -7.43
C LEU A 172 -6.70 15.80 -8.08
N HIS A 173 -7.12 14.90 -8.97
CA HIS A 173 -8.40 14.95 -9.69
C HIS A 173 -8.57 16.13 -10.65
N TYR A 174 -7.46 16.66 -11.19
CA TYR A 174 -7.42 17.60 -12.30
C TYR A 174 -7.00 16.85 -13.58
N PRO A 175 -7.95 16.27 -14.33
CA PRO A 175 -7.62 15.38 -15.45
C PRO A 175 -6.93 16.14 -16.59
N CYS A 176 -5.72 15.72 -16.94
CA CYS A 176 -4.94 16.28 -18.06
C CYS A 176 -4.65 15.26 -19.19
N GLY A 177 -5.19 14.05 -19.07
CA GLY A 177 -4.91 12.93 -19.98
C GLY A 177 -3.75 12.06 -19.50
N ASP A 178 -3.27 11.15 -20.35
CA ASP A 178 -2.13 10.30 -20.02
C ASP A 178 -0.85 11.15 -19.87
N PRO A 179 0.00 10.90 -18.85
CA PRO A 179 1.26 11.59 -18.69
C PRO A 179 2.24 11.26 -19.84
N ASP A 180 2.22 12.07 -20.90
CA ASP A 180 3.04 11.93 -22.10
C ASP A 180 4.32 12.78 -22.05
N GLY A 181 4.48 13.61 -21.02
CA GLY A 181 5.59 14.54 -20.87
C GLY A 181 5.51 15.74 -21.82
N VAL A 182 4.35 16.07 -22.40
CA VAL A 182 4.12 17.23 -23.27
C VAL A 182 3.16 18.21 -22.61
N PHE A 183 3.61 19.44 -22.38
CA PHE A 183 2.76 20.47 -21.79
C PHE A 183 1.90 21.10 -22.89
N GLY A 184 0.82 20.40 -23.24
CA GLY A 184 -0.20 20.84 -24.20
C GLY A 184 -1.37 21.57 -23.55
N GLN A 185 -2.44 21.78 -24.34
CA GLN A 185 -3.64 22.49 -23.90
C GLN A 185 -4.31 21.84 -22.67
N LYS A 186 -4.43 20.51 -22.67
CA LYS A 186 -5.06 19.77 -21.55
C LYS A 186 -4.31 19.97 -20.22
N THR A 187 -2.98 19.96 -20.26
CA THR A 187 -2.14 20.22 -19.08
C THR A 187 -2.29 21.67 -18.60
N GLU A 188 -2.35 22.62 -19.52
CA GLU A 188 -2.57 24.04 -19.22
C GLU A 188 -3.93 24.29 -18.55
N ASP A 189 -4.99 23.69 -19.09
CA ASP A 189 -6.34 23.82 -18.58
C ASP A 189 -6.48 23.19 -17.19
N ALA A 190 -5.93 21.99 -17.00
CA ALA A 190 -5.90 21.31 -15.70
C ALA A 190 -5.11 22.12 -14.65
N LEU A 191 -3.98 22.71 -15.04
CA LEU A 191 -3.20 23.57 -14.14
C LEU A 191 -3.95 24.85 -13.77
N ARG A 192 -4.61 25.50 -14.73
CA ARG A 192 -5.44 26.69 -14.44
C ARG A 192 -6.59 26.38 -13.51
N LEU A 193 -7.23 25.21 -13.67
CA LEU A 193 -8.30 24.77 -12.79
C LEU A 193 -7.78 24.55 -11.35
N LEU A 194 -6.61 23.93 -11.21
CA LEU A 194 -5.93 23.79 -9.93
C LEU A 194 -5.59 25.15 -9.32
N GLN A 195 -5.02 26.08 -10.10
CA GLN A 195 -4.72 27.44 -9.62
C GLN A 195 -5.99 28.16 -9.15
N ALA A 196 -7.10 28.06 -9.89
CA ALA A 196 -8.38 28.67 -9.52
C ALA A 196 -8.93 28.09 -8.20
N ASN A 197 -8.94 26.77 -8.06
CA ASN A 197 -9.48 26.09 -6.88
C ASN A 197 -8.67 26.39 -5.61
N HIS A 198 -7.37 26.63 -5.75
CA HIS A 198 -6.46 26.95 -4.65
C HIS A 198 -6.17 28.45 -4.50
N ARG A 199 -6.94 29.32 -5.18
CA ARG A 199 -6.85 30.80 -5.10
C ARG A 199 -5.45 31.35 -5.42
N LEU A 200 -4.76 30.71 -6.35
CA LEU A 200 -3.48 31.17 -6.89
C LEU A 200 -3.71 32.10 -8.09
N THR A 201 -2.64 32.74 -8.56
CA THR A 201 -2.68 33.42 -9.87
C THR A 201 -2.96 32.40 -10.98
N ILE A 202 -4.00 32.63 -11.78
CA ILE A 202 -4.45 31.72 -12.86
C ILE A 202 -3.71 32.03 -14.17
N ASP A 203 -2.39 31.88 -14.16
CA ASP A 203 -1.54 32.17 -15.33
C ASP A 203 -1.34 30.94 -16.25
N GLY A 204 -1.66 29.73 -15.78
CA GLY A 204 -1.37 28.49 -16.50
C GLY A 204 0.13 28.17 -16.55
N VAL A 205 0.92 28.78 -15.65
CA VAL A 205 2.36 28.55 -15.48
C VAL A 205 2.59 27.86 -14.15
N TYR A 206 3.25 26.71 -14.20
CA TYR A 206 3.68 26.00 -13.00
C TYR A 206 4.91 26.73 -12.43
N GLY A 207 4.66 27.76 -11.62
CA GLY A 207 5.67 28.58 -10.96
C GLY A 207 5.72 28.37 -9.44
N GLN A 208 6.45 29.23 -8.73
CA GLN A 208 6.71 29.08 -7.30
C GLN A 208 5.44 28.96 -6.45
N GLN A 209 4.36 29.69 -6.78
CA GLN A 209 3.09 29.57 -6.07
C GLN A 209 2.47 28.17 -6.20
N SER A 210 2.56 27.56 -7.38
CA SER A 210 2.09 26.18 -7.62
C SER A 210 2.98 25.17 -6.90
N VAL A 211 4.30 25.37 -6.90
CA VAL A 211 5.27 24.52 -6.17
C VAL A 211 4.95 24.51 -4.67
N ASN A 212 4.88 25.70 -4.04
CA ASN A 212 4.64 25.82 -2.60
C ASN A 212 3.29 25.20 -2.20
N MET A 213 2.26 25.35 -3.04
CA MET A 213 0.96 24.77 -2.80
C MET A 213 1.02 23.23 -2.84
N LEU A 214 1.67 22.64 -3.86
CA LEU A 214 1.84 21.18 -3.95
C LEU A 214 2.70 20.64 -2.80
N GLU A 215 3.74 21.37 -2.38
CA GLU A 215 4.53 21.01 -1.20
C GLU A 215 3.66 20.94 0.05
N SER A 216 2.80 21.94 0.25
CA SER A 216 1.88 21.97 1.38
C SER A 216 0.85 20.82 1.35
N LEU A 217 0.37 20.42 0.18
CA LEU A 217 -0.58 19.30 0.05
C LEU A 217 0.08 17.93 0.26
N LEU A 218 1.38 17.80 -0.01
CA LEU A 218 2.11 16.53 0.12
C LEU A 218 2.78 16.34 1.49
N GLN A 219 2.76 17.37 2.34
CA GLN A 219 3.27 17.34 3.72
C GLN A 219 2.19 17.03 4.76
N THR A 220 0.91 16.91 4.35
CA THR A 220 -0.23 16.51 5.18
C THR A 220 -0.53 15.03 5.05
#